data_AF-A0A438FY20-F1
#
_entry.id   AF-A0A438FY20-F1
#
_cell.length_a   1.000
_cell.length_b   1.000
_cell.length_c   1.000
_cell.angle_alpha   90.00
_cell.angle_beta   90.00
_cell.angle_gamma   90.00
#
_symmetry.space_group_name_H-M   'P 1'
#
loop_
_entity.id
_entity.type
_entity.pdbx_description
1 polymer ?
#
loop_
_entity_poly.entity_id
_entity_poly.type
_entity_poly.pdbx_seq_one_letter_code
_entity_poly.pdbx_strand_id
1 'polypeptide(L)'
;MHLTKPLNKDNQTAEELFAARNERLHRDAKEWLMRTTENCTILSVFIATVAFAAAYTEPGAVLGRCTESSKNFVAKFLEGVAIGVGIFVLVLFLSSYLAFSKA
;
A
#
# COMPACT_ATOMS: atom_id res chain seq x y z
N MET A 1 23.06 -31.71 -3.30
CA MET A 1 22.12 -31.76 -4.44
C MET A 1 22.56 -30.74 -5.47
N HIS A 2 23.02 -31.19 -6.64
CA HIS A 2 23.44 -30.31 -7.74
C HIS A 2 22.25 -30.18 -8.69
N LEU A 3 21.49 -29.08 -8.60
CA LEU A 3 20.35 -28.81 -9.49
C LEU A 3 20.91 -28.24 -10.79
N THR A 4 21.21 -29.12 -11.75
CA THR A 4 21.54 -28.72 -13.11
C THR A 4 20.28 -28.12 -13.74
N LYS A 5 20.28 -26.80 -13.99
CA LYS A 5 19.14 -26.13 -14.63
C LYS A 5 19.01 -26.65 -16.07
N PRO A 6 17.85 -27.23 -16.46
CA PRO A 6 17.66 -27.70 -17.83
C PRO A 6 17.65 -26.52 -18.80
N LEU A 7 18.38 -26.66 -19.90
CA LEU A 7 18.50 -25.66 -20.96
C LEU A 7 17.63 -26.06 -22.16
N ASN A 8 17.08 -25.07 -22.88
CA ASN A 8 16.38 -25.30 -24.14
C ASN A 8 17.39 -25.53 -25.30
N LYS A 9 16.89 -25.71 -26.53
CA LYS A 9 17.71 -25.89 -27.74
C LYS A 9 18.61 -24.69 -28.08
N ASP A 10 18.25 -23.51 -27.62
CA ASP A 10 19.00 -22.24 -27.77
C ASP A 10 19.94 -22.01 -26.57
N ASN A 11 20.17 -23.04 -25.73
CA ASN A 11 21.01 -22.99 -24.55
C ASN A 11 20.57 -21.93 -23.51
N GLN A 12 19.26 -21.67 -23.43
CA GLN A 12 18.66 -20.76 -22.46
C GLN A 12 18.01 -21.54 -21.32
N THR A 13 18.13 -21.05 -20.10
CA THR A 13 17.37 -21.58 -18.96
C THR A 13 15.93 -21.05 -18.97
N ALA A 14 15.01 -21.78 -18.33
CA ALA A 14 13.60 -21.38 -18.23
C ALA A 14 13.43 -19.97 -17.63
N GLU A 15 14.30 -19.60 -16.69
CA GLU A 15 14.32 -18.29 -16.02
C GLU A 15 14.68 -17.16 -17.01
N GLU A 16 15.70 -17.37 -17.85
CA GLU A 16 16.11 -16.41 -18.89
C GLU A 16 15.03 -16.24 -19.96
N LEU A 17 14.41 -17.34 -20.40
CA LEU A 17 13.33 -17.32 -21.37
C LEU A 17 12.08 -16.61 -20.86
N PHE A 18 11.73 -16.83 -19.59
CA PHE A 18 10.62 -16.15 -18.93
C PHE A 18 10.91 -14.66 -18.74
N ALA A 19 12.11 -14.31 -18.27
CA ALA A 19 12.51 -12.92 -18.08
C ALA A 19 12.53 -12.14 -19.39
N ALA A 20 13.05 -12.73 -20.47
CA ALA A 20 13.07 -12.11 -21.79
C ALA A 20 11.64 -11.90 -22.35
N ARG A 21 10.76 -12.89 -22.20
CA ARG A 21 9.38 -12.80 -22.71
C ARG A 21 8.52 -11.81 -21.92
N ASN A 22 8.73 -11.71 -20.61
CA ASN A 22 7.93 -10.86 -19.73
C ASN A 22 8.63 -9.56 -19.34
N GLU A 23 9.73 -9.20 -20.00
CA GLU A 23 10.53 -8.01 -19.67
C GLU A 23 9.69 -6.72 -19.63
N ARG A 24 8.78 -6.57 -20.60
CA ARG A 24 7.85 -5.43 -20.65
C ARG A 24 6.87 -5.44 -19.49
N LEU A 25 6.19 -6.56 -19.23
CA LEU A 25 5.25 -6.67 -18.09
C LEU A 25 5.98 -6.42 -16.77
N HIS A 26 7.23 -6.89 -16.65
CA HIS A 26 8.05 -6.68 -15.47
C HIS A 26 8.41 -5.20 -15.28
N ARG A 27 8.75 -4.47 -16.34
CA ARG A 27 8.95 -3.01 -16.28
C ARG A 27 7.67 -2.28 -15.89
N ASP A 28 6.56 -2.59 -16.55
CA ASP A 28 5.27 -1.94 -16.31
C ASP A 28 4.79 -2.18 -14.87
N ALA A 29 4.91 -3.41 -14.36
CA ALA A 29 4.60 -3.75 -12.98
C ALA A 29 5.52 -3.04 -11.97
N LYS A 30 6.82 -2.93 -12.29
CA LYS A 30 7.80 -2.21 -11.45
C LYS A 30 7.49 -0.73 -11.38
N GLU A 31 7.16 -0.09 -12.51
CA GLU A 31 6.78 1.31 -12.55
C GLU A 31 5.46 1.55 -11.79
N TRP A 32 4.45 0.69 -12.01
CA TRP A 32 3.19 0.76 -11.28
C TRP A 32 3.42 0.66 -9.77
N LEU A 33 4.21 -0.32 -9.32
CA LEU A 33 4.51 -0.50 -7.90
C LEU A 33 5.27 0.70 -7.31
N MET A 34 6.22 1.26 -8.05
CA MET A 34 6.96 2.46 -7.63
C MET A 34 6.01 3.65 -7.44
N ARG A 35 5.12 3.91 -8.41
CA ARG A 35 4.10 4.97 -8.32
C ARG A 35 3.16 4.74 -7.13
N THR A 36 2.68 3.52 -6.93
CA THR A 36 1.81 3.20 -5.79
C THR A 36 2.52 3.37 -4.45
N THR A 37 3.80 3.00 -4.36
CA THR A 37 4.61 3.11 -3.14
C THR A 37 4.90 4.56 -2.78
N GLU A 38 5.18 5.40 -3.77
CA GLU A 38 5.35 6.84 -3.61
C GLU A 38 4.07 7.47 -3.03
N ASN A 39 2.92 7.21 -3.66
CA ASN A 39 1.62 7.70 -3.20
C ASN A 39 1.25 7.19 -1.79
N CYS A 40 1.55 5.93 -1.48
CA CYS A 40 1.30 5.32 -0.17
C CYS A 40 2.19 5.95 0.92
N THR A 41 3.44 6.26 0.61
CA THR A 41 4.37 6.89 1.55
C THR A 41 3.89 8.29 1.91
N ILE A 42 3.46 9.09 0.92
CA ILE A 42 2.88 10.42 1.15
C ILE A 42 1.61 10.32 2.00
N LEU A 43 0.71 9.38 1.67
CA LEU A 43 -0.51 9.14 2.44
C LEU A 43 -0.21 8.71 3.89
N SER A 44 0.79 7.84 4.08
CA SER A 44 1.21 7.37 5.39
C SER A 44 1.76 8.50 6.26
N VAL A 45 2.65 9.34 5.70
CA VAL A 45 3.20 10.51 6.39
C VAL A 45 2.09 11.50 6.75
N PHE A 46 1.12 11.70 5.87
CA PHE A 46 -0.04 12.55 6.14
C PHE A 46 -0.87 11.99 7.31
N ILE A 47 -1.22 10.70 7.29
CA ILE A 47 -1.95 10.05 8.39
C ILE A 47 -1.17 10.15 9.70
N ALA A 48 0.13 9.89 9.68
CA ALA A 48 0.99 10.00 10.86
C ALA A 48 1.03 11.43 11.42
N THR A 49 1.09 12.44 10.54
CA THR A 49 1.08 13.86 10.94
C THR A 49 -0.26 14.25 11.57
N VAL A 50 -1.38 13.84 10.98
CA VAL A 50 -2.71 14.11 11.55
C VAL A 50 -2.89 13.36 12.88
N ALA A 51 -2.44 12.09 12.96
CA ALA A 51 -2.47 11.30 14.19
C ALA A 51 -1.65 11.93 15.31
N PHE A 52 -0.47 12.46 14.98
CA PHE A 52 0.39 13.18 15.89
C PHE A 52 -0.29 14.46 16.38
N ALA A 53 -0.73 15.34 15.47
CA ALA A 53 -1.44 16.57 15.83
C ALA A 53 -2.67 16.28 16.71
N ALA A 54 -3.41 15.22 16.38
CA ALA A 54 -4.53 14.71 17.13
C ALA A 54 -4.11 14.30 18.57
N ALA A 55 -3.08 13.46 18.72
CA ALA A 55 -2.62 12.97 20.02
C ALA A 55 -2.13 14.09 20.96
N TYR A 56 -1.50 15.13 20.40
CA TYR A 56 -0.96 16.26 21.17
C TYR A 56 -1.91 17.45 21.31
N THR A 57 -3.04 17.46 20.59
CA THR A 57 -4.14 18.40 20.87
C THR A 57 -4.86 17.93 22.12
N GLU A 58 -4.25 18.16 23.28
CA GLU A 58 -4.89 18.00 24.59
C GLU A 58 -5.96 19.09 24.74
N PRO A 59 -7.27 18.76 24.84
CA PRO A 59 -8.24 19.73 25.28
C PRO A 59 -8.00 19.94 26.77
N GLY A 60 -7.57 21.16 27.12
CA GLY A 60 -7.11 21.55 28.44
C GLY A 60 -7.92 20.98 29.61
N ALA A 61 -7.21 20.56 30.64
CA ALA A 61 -7.73 20.03 31.88
C ALA A 61 -8.76 20.95 32.53
N VAL A 62 -10.04 20.56 32.49
CA VAL A 62 -11.08 21.08 33.39
C VAL A 62 -11.69 19.89 34.12
N LEU A 63 -11.29 19.76 35.40
CA LEU A 63 -11.88 18.98 36.48
C LEU A 63 -12.75 17.77 36.11
N GLY A 64 -12.16 16.57 36.27
CA GLY A 64 -12.87 15.40 36.81
C GLY A 64 -13.72 14.55 35.86
N ARG A 65 -13.79 14.84 34.55
CA ARG A 65 -14.54 13.99 33.58
C ARG A 65 -13.77 13.61 32.30
N CYS A 66 -12.44 13.62 32.32
CA CYS A 66 -11.64 13.66 31.08
C CYS A 66 -11.08 12.34 30.54
N THR A 67 -11.46 11.16 31.03
CA THR A 67 -10.93 9.88 30.51
C THR A 67 -11.73 9.29 29.33
N GLU A 68 -12.90 9.82 29.03
CA GLU A 68 -13.79 9.30 27.98
C GLU A 68 -13.61 10.03 26.64
N SER A 69 -13.29 11.33 26.68
CA SER A 69 -13.12 12.16 25.47
C SER A 69 -11.88 11.80 24.64
N SER A 70 -10.75 11.53 25.29
CA SER A 70 -9.51 11.07 24.62
C SER A 70 -9.70 9.73 23.90
N LYS A 71 -10.36 8.75 24.55
CA LYS A 71 -10.67 7.45 23.94
C LYS A 71 -11.60 7.60 22.74
N ASN A 72 -12.61 8.47 22.85
CA ASN A 72 -13.55 8.74 21.77
C ASN A 72 -12.89 9.45 20.58
N PHE A 73 -11.94 10.33 20.83
CA PHE A 73 -11.21 11.03 19.78
C PHE A 73 -10.22 10.11 19.05
N VAL A 74 -9.43 9.32 19.80
CA VAL A 74 -8.53 8.32 19.20
C VAL A 74 -9.32 7.25 18.44
N ALA A 75 -10.47 6.80 18.96
CA ALA A 75 -11.34 5.86 18.27
C ALA A 75 -11.92 6.44 16.97
N LYS A 76 -12.42 7.67 16.98
CA LYS A 76 -12.93 8.34 15.78
C LYS A 76 -11.83 8.61 14.74
N PHE A 77 -10.61 8.90 15.20
CA PHE A 77 -9.46 9.06 14.32
C PHE A 77 -9.09 7.73 13.65
N LEU A 78 -9.01 6.64 14.42
CA LEU A 78 -8.78 5.30 13.87
C LEU A 78 -9.86 4.88 12.87
N GLU A 79 -11.14 5.15 13.16
CA GLU A 79 -12.23 4.89 12.21
C GLU A 79 -12.06 5.68 10.91
N GLY A 80 -11.72 6.97 11.00
CA GLY A 80 -11.44 7.80 9.83
C GLY A 80 -10.29 7.26 8.97
N VAL A 81 -9.21 6.82 9.61
CA VAL A 81 -8.07 6.17 8.93
C VAL A 81 -8.50 4.86 8.28
N ALA A 82 -9.29 4.03 8.97
CA ALA A 82 -9.77 2.76 8.44
C ALA A 82 -10.65 2.94 7.20
N ILE A 83 -11.57 3.92 7.22
CA ILE A 83 -12.39 4.27 6.05
C ILE A 83 -11.51 4.76 4.90
N GLY A 84 -10.52 5.61 5.18
CA GLY A 84 -9.59 6.12 4.17
C GLY A 84 -8.78 5.00 3.49
N VAL A 85 -8.24 4.07 4.29
CA VAL A 85 -7.53 2.89 3.79
C VAL A 85 -8.48 1.99 2.99
N GLY A 86 -9.71 1.77 3.46
CA GLY A 86 -10.72 0.98 2.75
C GLY A 86 -11.04 1.53 1.36
N ILE A 87 -11.27 2.84 1.25
CA ILE A 87 -11.52 3.50 -0.04
C ILE A 87 -10.30 3.37 -0.96
N PHE A 88 -9.09 3.56 -0.43
CA PHE A 88 -7.86 3.42 -1.21
C PHE A 88 -7.70 2.01 -1.78
N VAL A 89 -7.96 0.98 -0.99
CA VAL A 89 -7.95 -0.42 -1.44
C VAL A 89 -9.00 -0.67 -2.51
N LEU A 90 -10.23 -0.14 -2.35
CA LEU A 90 -11.27 -0.27 -3.36
C LEU A 90 -10.88 0.37 -4.70
N VAL A 91 -10.26 1.56 -4.67
CA VAL A 91 -9.77 2.22 -5.88
C VAL A 91 -8.68 1.40 -6.56
N LEU A 92 -7.75 0.83 -5.80
CA LEU A 92 -6.72 -0.06 -6.33
C LEU A 92 -7.31 -1.33 -6.95
N PHE A 93 -8.31 -1.92 -6.29
CA PHE A 93 -9.01 -3.10 -6.79
C PHE A 93 -9.73 -2.82 -8.11
N LEU A 94 -10.49 -1.72 -8.18
CA LEU A 94 -11.17 -1.28 -9.41
C LEU A 94 -10.18 -0.96 -10.54
N SER A 95 -9.06 -0.31 -10.22
CA SER A 95 -8.02 0.03 -11.20
C SER A 95 -7.39 -1.24 -11.79
N SER A 96 -7.10 -2.22 -10.94
CA SER A 96 -6.54 -3.52 -11.37
C SER A 96 -7.55 -4.32 -12.18
N TYR A 97 -8.82 -4.33 -11.76
CA TYR A 97 -9.91 -5.00 -12.48
C TYR A 97 -10.12 -4.39 -13.87
N LEU A 98 -10.09 -3.05 -13.98
CA LEU A 98 -10.23 -2.37 -15.26
C LEU A 98 -9.03 -2.58 -16.18
N ALA A 99 -7.81 -2.69 -15.63
CA ALA A 99 -6.62 -3.02 -16.40
C ALA A 99 -6.70 -4.43 -16.98
N PHE A 100 -7.17 -5.40 -16.19
CA PHE A 100 -7.36 -6.79 -16.64
C PHE A 100 -8.52 -6.94 -17.63
N SER A 101 -9.60 -6.16 -17.47
CA SER A 101 -10.72 -6.17 -18.42
C SER A 101 -10.36 -5.64 -19.83
N LYS A 102 -9.24 -4.92 -19.98
CA LYS A 102 -8.76 -4.40 -21.27
C LYS A 102 -7.63 -5.24 -21.88
N ALA A 103 -7.16 -6.26 -21.17
CA ALA A 103 -6.13 -7.20 -21.64
C ALA A 103 -6.78 -8.44 -22.27
#